data_AF-A0AAW9LCC9-F1
#
_entry.id   AF-A0AAW9LCC9-F1
#
_cell.length_a   1.000
_cell.length_b   1.000
_cell.length_c   1.000
_cell.angle_alpha   90.00
_cell.angle_beta   90.00
_cell.angle_gamma   90.00
#
_symmetry.space_group_name_H-M   'P 1'
#
loop_
_entity.id
_entity.type
_entity.pdbx_description
1 polymer ?
#
loop_
_entity_poly.entity_id
_entity_poly.type
_entity_poly.pdbx_seq_one_letter_code
_entity_poly.pdbx_strand_id
1 'polypeptide(L)'
;MYALSRGGLELTRIFDDLAAARSTYGVVSDEVRLIIQDVRSFDLDFEAALERAQRETPCSEFAGFLDDLSGVISTGSLEAFFERKAQRHLEASRRAQRETLETLSILAEVYIVLVFATPLFLLVILITLGLTGGDALVQTYRVTYVGVPVGIVLTLVGIAAFTETYEHPTDDAPPSRPEPVTRRLRRHPTTQDSTATGSPVAGRTSGTCSGGSRSSSTRSRIASS
;
A
#
# COMPACT_ATOMS: atom_id res chain seq x y z
N MET A 1 -4.09 16.40 -1.03
CA MET A 1 -5.30 17.20 -0.78
C MET A 1 -5.30 17.89 0.58
N TYR A 2 -5.22 17.20 1.74
CA TYR A 2 -5.20 17.87 3.06
C TYR A 2 -4.14 18.98 3.18
N ALA A 3 -2.88 18.71 2.81
CA ALA A 3 -1.80 19.71 2.86
C ALA A 3 -2.06 20.93 1.94
N LEU A 4 -2.78 20.75 0.82
CA LEU A 4 -3.13 21.82 -0.11
C LEU A 4 -4.32 22.64 0.42
N SER A 5 -5.31 21.97 1.02
CA SER A 5 -6.47 22.60 1.67
C SER A 5 -6.07 23.42 2.89
N ARG A 6 -5.17 22.90 3.75
CA ARG A 6 -4.58 23.64 4.88
C ARG A 6 -3.71 24.83 4.42
N GLY A 7 -3.19 24.77 3.21
CA GLY A 7 -2.50 25.88 2.55
C GLY A 7 -3.44 26.99 2.05
N GLY A 8 -4.76 26.86 2.26
CA GLY A 8 -5.76 27.85 1.84
C GLY A 8 -6.11 27.79 0.35
N LEU A 9 -5.74 26.71 -0.36
CA LEU A 9 -6.11 26.55 -1.76
C LEU A 9 -7.59 26.17 -1.90
N GLU A 10 -8.24 26.83 -2.85
CA GLU A 10 -9.61 26.51 -3.25
C GLU A 10 -9.69 25.09 -3.83
N LEU A 11 -10.78 24.38 -3.54
CA LEU A 11 -10.96 22.97 -3.92
C LEU A 11 -10.75 22.71 -5.42
N THR A 12 -11.21 23.63 -6.26
CA THR A 12 -11.03 23.58 -7.72
C THR A 12 -9.55 23.55 -8.12
N ARG A 13 -8.68 24.31 -7.43
CA ARG A 13 -7.23 24.26 -7.66
C ARG A 13 -6.59 22.96 -7.17
N ILE A 14 -7.07 22.42 -6.05
CA ILE A 14 -6.60 21.13 -5.54
C ILE A 14 -6.90 20.02 -6.55
N PHE A 15 -8.07 20.06 -7.17
CA PHE A 15 -8.46 19.11 -8.22
C PHE A 15 -7.66 19.33 -9.51
N ASP A 16 -7.34 20.57 -9.85
CA ASP A 16 -6.46 20.89 -11.00
C ASP A 16 -5.05 20.33 -10.83
N ASP A 17 -4.45 20.53 -9.65
CA ASP A 17 -3.14 19.98 -9.30
C ASP A 17 -3.15 18.44 -9.32
N LEU A 18 -4.24 17.83 -8.86
CA LEU A 18 -4.40 16.37 -8.87
C LEU A 18 -4.57 15.82 -10.29
N ALA A 19 -5.28 16.53 -11.17
CA ALA A 19 -5.44 16.19 -12.58
C ALA A 19 -4.10 16.27 -13.35
N ALA A 20 -3.24 17.24 -12.99
CA ALA A 20 -1.91 17.41 -13.59
C ALA A 20 -0.91 16.34 -13.14
N ALA A 21 -1.07 15.78 -11.94
CA ALA A 21 -0.14 14.83 -11.32
C ALA A 21 -0.30 13.36 -11.78
N ARG A 22 -0.52 13.14 -13.09
CA ARG A 22 -0.76 11.81 -13.67
C ARG A 22 0.36 10.79 -13.42
N SER A 23 1.62 11.21 -13.42
CA SER A 23 2.77 10.32 -13.19
C SER A 23 2.76 9.66 -11.81
N THR A 24 2.08 10.27 -10.83
CA THR A 24 2.06 9.79 -9.44
C THR A 24 0.75 9.11 -9.10
N TYR A 25 -0.39 9.65 -9.54
CA TYR A 25 -1.72 9.16 -9.15
C TYR A 25 -2.48 8.43 -10.28
N GLY A 26 -1.90 8.34 -11.48
CA GLY A 26 -2.36 7.48 -12.57
C GLY A 26 -3.83 7.67 -12.94
N VAL A 27 -4.61 6.60 -12.77
CA VAL A 27 -6.04 6.51 -13.15
C VAL A 27 -6.90 7.51 -12.37
N VAL A 28 -6.58 7.78 -11.11
CA VAL A 28 -7.32 8.75 -10.30
C VAL A 28 -7.16 10.16 -10.86
N SER A 29 -5.96 10.53 -11.34
CA SER A 29 -5.75 11.80 -12.05
C SER A 29 -6.53 11.88 -13.35
N ASP A 30 -6.70 10.76 -14.05
CA ASP A 30 -7.46 10.71 -15.30
C ASP A 30 -8.96 10.95 -15.06
N GLU A 31 -9.54 10.39 -13.99
CA GLU A 31 -10.93 10.66 -13.60
C GLU A 31 -11.13 12.08 -13.06
N VAL A 32 -10.20 12.58 -12.24
CA VAL A 32 -10.26 13.96 -11.71
C VAL A 32 -10.12 14.99 -12.84
N ARG A 33 -9.33 14.68 -13.88
CA ARG A 33 -9.22 15.51 -15.08
C ARG A 33 -10.56 15.61 -15.82
N LEU A 34 -11.34 14.54 -15.85
CA LEU A 34 -12.68 14.54 -16.44
C LEU A 34 -13.61 15.52 -15.69
N ILE A 35 -13.57 15.50 -14.36
CA ILE A 35 -14.34 16.42 -13.50
C ILE A 35 -13.99 17.89 -13.80
N ILE A 36 -12.70 18.21 -13.84
CA ILE A 36 -12.24 19.58 -14.13
C ILE A 36 -12.57 19.99 -15.56
N GLN A 37 -12.50 19.06 -16.50
CA GLN A 37 -12.90 19.29 -17.89
C GLN A 37 -14.40 19.60 -17.97
N ASP A 38 -15.23 18.92 -17.18
CA ASP A 38 -16.68 19.16 -17.17
C ASP A 38 -17.03 20.57 -16.67
N VAL A 39 -16.37 21.01 -15.59
CA VAL A 39 -16.54 22.35 -15.04
C VAL A 39 -16.11 23.43 -16.04
N ARG A 40 -14.96 23.25 -16.73
CA ARG A 40 -14.43 24.29 -17.65
C ARG A 40 -15.07 24.29 -19.03
N SER A 41 -15.42 23.11 -19.55
CA SER A 41 -15.84 22.96 -20.95
C SER A 41 -17.35 23.12 -21.10
N PHE A 42 -18.11 22.80 -20.06
CA PHE A 42 -19.57 22.84 -20.09
C PHE A 42 -20.18 23.83 -19.09
N ASP A 43 -19.34 24.61 -18.39
CA ASP A 43 -19.75 25.60 -17.38
C ASP A 43 -20.70 24.99 -16.32
N LEU A 44 -20.48 23.71 -15.98
CA LEU A 44 -21.22 23.04 -14.92
C LEU A 44 -20.76 23.56 -13.57
N ASP A 45 -21.72 23.77 -12.67
CA ASP A 45 -21.44 23.97 -11.25
C ASP A 45 -20.58 22.82 -10.72
N PHE A 46 -19.59 23.15 -9.89
CA PHE A 46 -18.64 22.16 -9.36
C PHE A 46 -19.34 20.99 -8.63
N GLU A 47 -20.45 21.29 -7.95
CA GLU A 47 -21.33 20.30 -7.29
C GLU A 47 -22.02 19.38 -8.32
N ALA A 48 -22.53 19.93 -9.42
CA ALA A 48 -23.14 19.16 -10.50
C ALA A 48 -22.13 18.27 -11.24
N ALA A 49 -20.89 18.75 -11.43
CA ALA A 49 -19.80 17.96 -12.02
C ALA A 49 -19.39 16.79 -11.11
N LEU A 50 -19.37 16.98 -9.79
CA LEU A 50 -19.13 15.93 -8.80
C LEU A 50 -20.22 14.85 -8.81
N GLU A 51 -21.50 15.23 -8.83
CA GLU A 51 -22.61 14.28 -8.92
C GLU A 51 -22.56 13.45 -10.20
N ARG A 52 -22.24 14.10 -11.33
CA ARG A 52 -22.08 13.41 -12.61
C ARG A 52 -20.95 12.38 -12.53
N ALA A 53 -19.79 12.80 -12.03
CA ALA A 53 -18.64 11.94 -11.90
C ALA A 53 -18.89 10.76 -10.94
N GLN A 54 -19.61 10.97 -9.84
CA GLN A 54 -20.02 9.88 -8.94
C GLN A 54 -20.81 8.79 -9.68
N ARG A 55 -21.72 9.17 -10.59
CA ARG A 55 -22.56 8.22 -11.36
C ARG A 55 -21.80 7.54 -12.48
N GLU A 56 -20.83 8.23 -13.08
CA GLU A 56 -20.07 7.74 -14.24
C GLU A 56 -18.79 6.98 -13.83
N THR A 57 -18.27 7.19 -12.62
CA THR A 57 -17.04 6.54 -12.14
C THR A 57 -17.28 5.04 -11.92
N PRO A 58 -16.48 4.14 -12.53
CA PRO A 58 -16.58 2.70 -12.32
C PRO A 58 -16.13 2.21 -10.92
N CYS A 59 -15.57 3.09 -10.10
CA CYS A 59 -14.94 2.80 -8.83
C CYS A 59 -15.84 3.20 -7.66
N SER A 60 -16.33 2.22 -6.89
CA SER A 60 -17.22 2.49 -5.75
C SER A 60 -16.54 3.28 -4.63
N GLU A 61 -15.25 3.06 -4.38
CA GLU A 61 -14.50 3.79 -3.34
C GLU A 61 -14.31 5.27 -3.71
N PHE A 62 -13.96 5.55 -4.97
CA PHE A 62 -13.81 6.93 -5.44
C PHE A 62 -15.17 7.64 -5.53
N ALA A 63 -16.20 6.96 -6.04
CA ALA A 63 -17.57 7.50 -6.05
C ALA A 63 -18.05 7.86 -4.63
N GLY A 64 -17.82 7.00 -3.64
CA GLY A 64 -18.13 7.29 -2.24
C GLY A 64 -17.34 8.48 -1.67
N PHE A 65 -16.08 8.65 -2.09
CA PHE A 65 -15.31 9.83 -1.73
C PHE A 65 -15.86 11.12 -2.36
N LEU A 66 -16.31 11.10 -3.62
CA LEU A 66 -16.94 12.26 -4.26
C LEU A 66 -18.28 12.63 -3.60
N ASP A 67 -19.05 11.62 -3.16
CA ASP A 67 -20.29 11.80 -2.39
C ASP A 67 -20.05 12.51 -1.06
N ASP A 68 -19.11 11.97 -0.27
CA ASP A 68 -18.68 12.53 1.00
C ASP A 68 -18.18 13.98 0.81
N LEU A 69 -17.47 14.24 -0.29
CA LEU A 69 -16.94 15.56 -0.63
C LEU A 69 -18.06 16.54 -0.99
N SER A 70 -19.05 16.12 -1.79
CA SER A 70 -20.22 16.94 -2.14
C SER A 70 -20.96 17.39 -0.88
N GLY A 71 -21.22 16.47 0.05
CA GLY A 71 -21.90 16.81 1.31
C GLY A 71 -21.13 17.79 2.20
N VAL A 72 -19.79 17.82 2.12
CA VAL A 72 -18.95 18.75 2.88
C VAL A 72 -18.86 20.12 2.21
N ILE A 73 -18.89 20.18 0.87
CA ILE A 73 -18.93 21.45 0.13
C ILE A 73 -20.17 22.26 0.55
N SER A 74 -21.33 21.60 0.72
CA SER A 74 -22.57 22.27 1.12
C SER A 74 -22.61 22.65 2.62
N THR A 75 -21.75 22.08 3.47
CA THR A 75 -21.76 22.27 4.94
C THR A 75 -20.54 23.01 5.52
N GLY A 76 -19.49 23.25 4.71
CA GLY A 76 -18.52 24.33 4.93
C GLY A 76 -17.21 24.02 5.68
N SER A 77 -16.78 22.77 5.85
CA SER A 77 -15.46 22.47 6.47
C SER A 77 -14.64 21.40 5.75
N LEU A 78 -14.27 21.73 4.53
CA LEU A 78 -13.45 20.90 3.64
C LEU A 78 -12.11 20.46 4.25
N GLU A 79 -11.43 21.37 4.97
CA GLU A 79 -10.15 21.06 5.63
C GLU A 79 -10.32 19.97 6.69
N ALA A 80 -11.36 20.07 7.52
CA ALA A 80 -11.66 19.11 8.56
C ALA A 80 -12.07 17.73 8.00
N PHE A 81 -12.72 17.70 6.84
CA PHE A 81 -13.01 16.45 6.14
C PHE A 81 -11.73 15.74 5.67
N PHE A 82 -10.86 16.47 4.97
CA PHE A 82 -9.59 15.89 4.50
C PHE A 82 -8.66 15.50 5.65
N GLU A 83 -8.66 16.24 6.75
CA GLU A 83 -7.92 15.87 7.96
C GLU A 83 -8.39 14.54 8.53
N ARG A 84 -9.70 14.39 8.74
CA ARG A 84 -10.29 13.16 9.28
C ARG A 84 -10.04 11.96 8.37
N LYS A 85 -10.15 12.11 7.05
CA LYS A 85 -9.89 11.02 6.11
C LYS A 85 -8.40 10.65 6.08
N ALA A 86 -7.50 11.65 6.07
CA ALA A 86 -6.07 11.43 6.13
C ALA A 86 -5.63 10.74 7.43
N GLN A 87 -6.11 11.20 8.59
CA GLN A 87 -5.83 10.58 9.88
C GLN A 87 -6.30 9.13 9.92
N ARG A 88 -7.54 8.85 9.45
CA ARG A 88 -8.06 7.47 9.40
C ARG A 88 -7.19 6.54 8.55
N HIS A 89 -6.73 6.97 7.38
CA HIS A 89 -5.85 6.14 6.54
C HIS A 89 -4.45 5.97 7.15
N LEU A 90 -3.89 7.00 7.79
CA LEU A 90 -2.61 6.89 8.48
C LEU A 90 -2.71 5.94 9.68
N GLU A 91 -3.79 6.01 10.45
CA GLU A 91 -4.05 5.07 11.53
C GLU A 91 -4.24 3.64 11.01
N ALA A 92 -5.03 3.44 9.96
CA ALA A 92 -5.22 2.12 9.35
C ALA A 92 -3.89 1.52 8.87
N SER A 93 -3.04 2.33 8.21
CA SER A 93 -1.72 1.89 7.75
C SER A 93 -0.79 1.53 8.92
N ARG A 94 -0.80 2.35 9.98
CA ARG A 94 -0.04 2.05 11.21
C ARG A 94 -0.54 0.79 11.90
N ARG A 95 -1.84 0.53 11.91
CA ARG A 95 -2.42 -0.72 12.46
C ARG A 95 -1.98 -1.93 11.66
N ALA A 96 -2.08 -1.87 10.33
CA ALA A 96 -1.62 -2.96 9.45
C ALA A 96 -0.12 -3.28 9.64
N GLN A 97 0.73 -2.26 9.79
CA GLN A 97 2.15 -2.46 10.11
C GLN A 97 2.36 -3.14 11.47
N ARG A 98 1.61 -2.72 12.50
CA ARG A 98 1.68 -3.33 13.83
C ARG A 98 1.23 -4.79 13.81
N GLU A 99 0.13 -5.11 13.14
CA GLU A 99 -0.36 -6.48 12.98
C GLU A 99 0.67 -7.36 12.25
N THR A 100 1.36 -6.80 11.25
CA THR A 100 2.46 -7.50 10.56
C THR A 100 3.62 -7.78 11.52
N LEU A 101 4.03 -6.80 12.33
CA LEU A 101 5.11 -6.98 13.31
C LEU A 101 4.73 -7.94 14.44
N GLU A 102 3.48 -7.91 14.90
CA GLU A 102 2.96 -8.83 15.91
C GLU A 102 2.99 -10.28 15.40
N THR A 103 2.59 -10.48 14.14
CA THR A 103 2.71 -11.78 13.47
C THR A 103 4.17 -12.22 13.41
N LEU A 104 5.09 -11.36 12.94
CA LEU A 104 6.52 -11.67 12.89
C LEU A 104 7.11 -11.96 14.28
N SER A 105 6.66 -11.27 15.32
CA SER A 105 7.09 -11.49 16.70
C SER A 105 6.72 -12.89 17.18
N ILE A 106 5.47 -13.32 16.95
CA ILE A 106 5.00 -14.66 17.33
C ILE A 106 5.79 -15.74 16.55
N LEU A 107 6.00 -15.52 15.24
CA LEU A 107 6.81 -16.42 14.42
C LEU A 107 8.26 -16.51 14.96
N ALA A 108 8.87 -15.38 15.29
CA ALA A 108 10.22 -15.33 15.83
C ALA A 108 10.32 -16.02 17.21
N GLU A 109 9.34 -15.82 18.08
CA GLU A 109 9.29 -16.47 19.40
C GLU A 109 9.24 -17.99 19.27
N VAL A 110 8.30 -18.51 18.48
CA VAL A 110 8.15 -19.96 18.26
C VAL A 110 9.40 -20.55 17.61
N TYR A 111 9.98 -19.86 16.63
CA TYR A 111 11.19 -20.30 15.96
C TYR A 111 12.38 -20.40 16.92
N ILE A 112 12.60 -19.40 17.79
CA ILE A 112 13.70 -19.45 18.77
C ILE A 112 13.50 -20.60 19.76
N VAL A 113 12.28 -20.81 20.24
CA VAL A 113 11.98 -21.89 21.19
C VAL A 113 12.22 -23.27 20.55
N LEU A 114 11.71 -23.50 19.34
CA LEU A 114 11.84 -24.81 18.67
C LEU A 114 13.27 -25.09 18.20
N VAL A 115 13.97 -24.08 17.67
CA VAL A 115 15.29 -24.31 17.05
C VAL A 115 16.41 -24.19 18.06
N PHE A 116 16.33 -23.29 19.03
CA PHE A 116 17.41 -23.06 20.00
C PHE A 116 17.13 -23.67 21.38
N ALA A 117 15.91 -23.47 21.92
CA ALA A 117 15.61 -23.97 23.25
C ALA A 117 15.46 -25.50 23.27
N THR A 118 14.91 -26.13 22.21
CA THR A 118 14.81 -27.60 22.12
C THR A 118 16.15 -28.34 22.20
N PRO A 119 17.18 -28.04 21.37
CA PRO A 119 18.47 -28.72 21.49
C PRO A 119 19.16 -28.39 22.81
N LEU A 120 19.00 -27.17 23.34
CA LEU A 120 19.57 -26.80 24.64
C LEU A 120 18.93 -27.60 25.78
N PHE A 121 17.60 -27.69 25.81
CA PHE A 121 16.86 -28.44 26.83
C PHE A 121 17.18 -29.93 26.77
N LEU A 122 17.19 -30.50 25.55
CA LEU A 122 17.60 -31.88 25.33
C LEU A 122 19.03 -32.12 25.84
N LEU A 123 19.95 -31.20 25.56
CA LEU A 123 21.34 -31.27 26.03
C LEU A 123 21.42 -31.26 27.55
N VAL A 124 20.65 -30.41 28.25
CA VAL A 124 20.60 -30.40 29.73
C VAL A 124 20.17 -31.76 30.27
N ILE A 125 19.09 -32.36 29.73
CA ILE A 125 18.63 -33.69 30.15
C ILE A 125 19.70 -34.76 29.89
N LEU A 126 20.31 -34.74 28.71
CA LEU A 126 21.34 -35.72 28.35
C LEU A 126 22.57 -35.62 29.26
N ILE A 127 23.01 -34.40 29.61
CA ILE A 127 24.11 -34.19 30.55
C ILE A 127 23.74 -34.72 31.93
N THR A 128 22.58 -34.37 32.48
CA THR A 128 22.19 -34.81 33.83
C THR A 128 22.03 -36.33 33.92
N LEU A 129 21.49 -36.96 32.87
CA LEU A 129 21.38 -38.41 32.79
C LEU A 129 22.74 -39.10 32.61
N GLY A 130 23.65 -38.50 31.83
CA GLY A 130 25.01 -38.99 31.66
C GLY A 130 25.84 -38.93 32.95
N LEU A 131 25.66 -37.88 33.75
CA LEU A 131 26.33 -37.74 35.05
C LEU A 131 25.83 -38.75 36.11
N THR A 132 24.60 -39.25 35.97
CA THR A 132 24.01 -40.25 36.87
C THR A 132 24.54 -41.68 36.60
N GLY A 133 25.39 -41.86 35.57
CA GLY A 133 26.10 -43.11 35.30
C GLY A 133 25.55 -43.94 34.13
N GLY A 134 24.72 -43.37 33.25
CA GLY A 134 24.23 -44.04 32.05
C GLY A 134 25.12 -43.84 30.81
N ASP A 135 24.89 -44.65 29.75
CA ASP A 135 25.52 -44.50 28.41
C ASP A 135 25.03 -43.24 27.64
N ALA A 136 24.31 -42.35 28.33
CA ALA A 136 23.88 -41.09 27.77
C ALA A 136 25.07 -40.20 27.38
N LEU A 137 26.27 -40.37 27.95
CA LEU A 137 27.46 -39.57 27.60
C LEU A 137 27.85 -39.70 26.11
N VAL A 138 27.80 -40.91 25.55
CA VAL A 138 28.08 -41.13 24.12
C VAL A 138 27.00 -40.47 23.26
N GLN A 139 25.74 -40.58 23.68
CA GLN A 139 24.62 -39.93 23.00
C GLN A 139 24.73 -38.39 23.08
N THR A 140 25.15 -37.84 24.22
CA THR A 140 25.40 -36.40 24.43
C THR A 140 26.47 -35.91 23.48
N TYR A 141 27.59 -36.63 23.37
CA TYR A 141 28.66 -36.27 22.45
C TYR A 141 28.16 -36.25 21.01
N ARG A 142 27.38 -37.26 20.59
CA ARG A 142 26.82 -37.33 19.25
C ARG A 142 25.85 -36.17 18.96
N VAL A 143 24.96 -35.85 19.88
CA VAL A 143 24.02 -34.73 19.72
C VAL A 143 24.76 -33.40 19.67
N THR A 144 25.76 -33.18 20.53
CA THR A 144 26.51 -31.92 20.56
C THR A 144 27.39 -31.73 19.33
N TYR A 145 28.13 -32.75 18.91
CA TYR A 145 29.08 -32.64 17.80
C TYR A 145 28.47 -32.88 16.42
N VAL A 146 27.29 -33.52 16.34
CA VAL A 146 26.60 -33.77 15.06
C VAL A 146 25.23 -33.09 15.03
N GLY A 147 24.39 -33.32 16.04
CA GLY A 147 23.01 -32.81 16.08
C GLY A 147 22.94 -31.28 16.04
N VAL A 148 23.68 -30.58 16.89
CA VAL A 148 23.71 -29.11 16.95
C VAL A 148 24.20 -28.49 15.63
N PRO A 149 25.38 -28.86 15.07
CA PRO A 149 25.83 -28.28 13.81
C PRO A 149 24.90 -28.62 12.64
N VAL A 150 24.31 -29.82 12.59
CA VAL A 150 23.29 -30.16 11.60
C VAL A 150 22.06 -29.26 11.74
N GLY A 151 21.60 -29.02 12.97
CA GLY A 151 20.50 -28.09 13.24
C GLY A 151 20.79 -26.67 12.75
N ILE A 152 22.01 -26.17 12.99
CA ILE A 152 22.45 -24.85 12.50
C ILE A 152 22.47 -24.82 10.96
N VAL A 153 23.05 -25.84 10.31
CA VAL A 153 23.10 -25.91 8.84
C VAL A 153 21.71 -26.02 8.23
N LEU A 154 20.84 -26.88 8.77
CA LEU A 154 19.44 -27.00 8.34
C LEU A 154 18.72 -25.66 8.43
N THR A 155 18.96 -24.92 9.51
CA THR A 155 18.39 -23.61 9.74
C THR A 155 18.90 -22.58 8.72
N LEU A 156 20.21 -22.55 8.45
CA LEU A 156 20.81 -21.67 7.43
C LEU A 156 20.27 -21.98 6.02
N VAL A 157 20.15 -23.26 5.67
CA VAL A 157 19.56 -23.69 4.39
C VAL A 157 18.10 -23.26 4.30
N GLY A 158 17.34 -23.38 5.40
CA GLY A 158 15.98 -22.86 5.49
C GLY A 158 15.92 -21.37 5.15
N ILE A 159 16.73 -20.55 5.82
CA ILE A 159 16.78 -19.10 5.57
C ILE A 159 17.20 -18.80 4.12
N ALA A 160 18.23 -19.48 3.60
CA ALA A 160 18.71 -19.30 2.23
C ALA A 160 17.61 -19.62 1.20
N ALA A 161 16.87 -20.71 1.38
CA ALA A 161 15.78 -21.10 0.50
C ALA A 161 14.63 -20.07 0.47
N PHE A 162 14.34 -19.42 1.59
CA PHE A 162 13.35 -18.32 1.63
C PHE A 162 13.89 -16.99 1.08
N THR A 163 15.19 -16.75 1.22
CA THR A 163 15.82 -15.49 0.80
C THR A 163 15.95 -15.38 -0.73
N GLU A 164 16.19 -16.49 -1.43
CA GLU A 164 16.27 -16.54 -2.91
C GLU A 164 14.98 -16.07 -3.60
N THR A 165 13.85 -16.10 -2.88
CA THR A 165 12.55 -15.59 -3.40
C THR A 165 12.42 -14.06 -3.32
N TYR A 166 13.37 -13.37 -2.65
CA TYR A 166 13.34 -11.93 -2.38
C TYR A 166 14.37 -11.11 -3.19
N GLU A 167 15.00 -11.69 -4.23
CA GLU A 167 15.72 -10.90 -5.23
C GLU A 167 14.72 -10.09 -6.05
N HIS A 168 14.47 -8.87 -5.58
CA HIS A 168 13.75 -7.84 -6.32
C HIS A 168 14.59 -7.48 -7.55
N PRO A 169 14.02 -7.50 -8.78
CA PRO A 169 14.64 -6.86 -9.92
C PRO A 169 14.97 -5.43 -9.51
N THR A 170 16.26 -5.15 -9.37
CA THR A 170 16.75 -3.83 -9.03
C THR A 170 16.47 -3.00 -10.26
N ASP A 171 15.43 -2.15 -10.19
CA ASP A 171 15.32 -0.98 -11.06
C ASP A 171 16.55 -0.11 -10.72
N ASP A 172 17.70 -0.44 -11.31
CA ASP A 172 18.91 0.40 -11.32
C ASP A 172 18.71 1.62 -12.23
N ALA A 173 17.55 2.27 -12.14
CA ALA A 173 17.33 3.63 -12.58
C ALA A 173 17.46 4.53 -11.35
N PRO A 174 18.52 5.36 -11.24
CA PRO A 174 18.65 6.27 -10.11
C PRO A 174 17.38 7.13 -9.99
N PRO A 175 16.87 7.38 -8.77
CA PRO A 175 15.66 8.17 -8.58
C PRO A 175 15.87 9.53 -9.27
N SER A 176 15.11 9.77 -10.34
CA SER A 176 15.09 11.06 -11.01
C SER A 176 14.61 12.07 -9.98
N ARG A 177 15.54 12.85 -9.42
CA ARG A 177 15.23 13.93 -8.49
C ARG A 177 14.12 14.77 -9.13
N PRO A 178 12.98 14.98 -8.44
CA PRO A 178 11.99 15.92 -8.95
C PRO A 178 12.68 17.27 -9.12
N GLU A 179 12.71 17.79 -10.34
CA GLU A 179 13.23 19.14 -10.59
C GLU A 179 12.48 20.11 -9.67
N PRO A 180 13.17 21.01 -8.95
CA PRO A 180 12.50 22.00 -8.14
C PRO A 180 11.60 22.86 -9.02
N VAL A 181 10.30 22.90 -8.66
CA VAL A 181 9.22 23.64 -9.35
C VAL A 181 9.58 25.12 -9.59
N THR A 182 10.47 25.68 -8.77
CA THR A 182 11.02 27.03 -8.90
C THR A 182 11.66 27.31 -10.26
N ARG A 183 12.14 26.28 -10.97
CA ARG A 183 12.75 26.43 -12.30
C ARG A 183 11.72 26.63 -13.42
N ARG A 184 10.48 26.15 -13.24
CA ARG A 184 9.40 26.25 -14.25
C ARG A 184 8.73 27.63 -14.27
N LEU A 185 8.66 28.31 -13.12
CA LEU A 185 8.06 29.65 -13.01
C LEU A 185 8.94 30.80 -13.54
N ARG A 186 10.21 30.52 -13.90
CA ARG A 186 11.14 31.54 -14.43
C ARG A 186 11.17 31.62 -15.96
N ARG A 187 10.41 30.79 -16.68
CA ARG A 187 10.33 30.80 -18.15
C ARG A 187 8.91 31.11 -18.62
N HIS A 188 8.45 32.33 -18.40
CA HIS A 188 7.44 32.94 -19.26
C HIS A 188 7.96 34.28 -19.77
N PRO A 189 8.58 34.34 -20.96
CA PRO A 189 8.47 35.50 -21.80
C PRO A 189 7.11 35.47 -22.50
N THR A 190 6.38 36.56 -22.37
CA THR A 190 5.23 36.94 -23.19
C THR A 190 5.60 36.85 -24.67
N THR A 191 4.91 36.01 -25.45
CA THR A 191 4.70 36.28 -26.88
C THR A 191 3.44 35.56 -27.35
N GLN A 192 2.56 36.39 -27.88
CA GLN A 192 1.33 36.12 -28.59
C GLN A 192 1.69 35.57 -29.98
N ASP A 193 1.17 34.40 -30.40
CA ASP A 193 0.49 34.27 -31.69
C ASP A 193 -0.16 32.88 -31.91
N SER A 194 -1.44 32.95 -32.29
CA SER A 194 -2.14 32.19 -33.33
C SER A 194 -1.96 30.68 -33.59
N THR A 195 -3.16 30.08 -33.74
CA THR A 195 -3.60 29.03 -34.67
C THR A 195 -3.80 27.59 -34.17
N ALA A 196 -5.00 27.12 -34.53
CA ALA A 196 -5.68 25.88 -34.19
C ALA A 196 -4.97 24.62 -34.71
N THR A 197 -5.27 23.47 -34.08
CA THR A 197 -5.79 22.25 -34.74
C THR A 197 -6.06 21.20 -33.66
N GLY A 198 -7.26 20.63 -33.68
CA GLY A 198 -7.72 19.63 -32.71
C GLY A 198 -7.15 18.24 -32.93
N SER A 199 -7.35 17.36 -31.94
CA SER A 199 -7.36 15.91 -32.11
C SER A 199 -8.00 15.21 -30.90
N PRO A 200 -8.54 13.99 -31.10
CA PRO A 200 -9.69 13.48 -30.36
C PRO A 200 -9.34 12.75 -29.07
N VAL A 201 -10.32 12.72 -28.17
CA VAL A 201 -10.36 11.94 -26.93
C VAL A 201 -10.31 10.45 -27.26
N ALA A 202 -9.24 9.77 -26.85
CA ALA A 202 -9.06 8.34 -27.03
C ALA A 202 -8.92 7.62 -25.68
N GLY A 203 -9.86 6.70 -25.44
CA GLY A 203 -9.65 5.48 -24.65
C GLY A 203 -9.88 5.57 -23.15
N ARG A 204 -11.07 5.13 -22.71
CA ARG A 204 -11.31 4.70 -21.32
C ARG A 204 -10.39 3.52 -21.00
N THR A 205 -9.24 3.77 -20.39
CA THR A 205 -8.40 2.72 -19.80
C THR A 205 -9.07 2.27 -18.51
N SER A 206 -9.57 1.04 -18.51
CA SER A 206 -10.07 0.34 -17.34
C SER A 206 -8.93 0.13 -16.33
N GLY A 207 -8.71 1.12 -15.48
CA GLY A 207 -7.86 1.00 -14.30
C GLY A 207 -8.57 0.20 -13.24
N THR A 208 -7.94 -0.87 -12.78
CA THR A 208 -8.45 -1.71 -11.70
C THR A 208 -8.53 -0.92 -10.40
N CYS A 209 -9.73 -0.75 -9.85
CA CYS A 209 -9.91 -0.33 -8.46
C CYS A 209 -9.47 -1.45 -7.53
N SER A 210 -8.20 -1.40 -7.15
CA SER A 210 -7.62 -2.27 -6.14
C SER A 210 -8.00 -1.78 -4.74
N GLY A 211 -9.26 -2.01 -4.36
CA GLY A 211 -9.73 -2.00 -2.99
C GLY A 211 -10.07 -3.43 -2.58
N GLY A 212 -9.17 -4.08 -1.85
CA GLY A 212 -9.33 -5.47 -1.43
C GLY A 212 -10.57 -5.70 -0.58
N SER A 213 -11.51 -6.49 -1.10
CA SER A 213 -12.48 -7.26 -0.31
C SER A 213 -12.95 -8.44 -1.16
N ARG A 214 -12.25 -9.57 -1.09
CA ARG A 214 -12.79 -10.86 -1.50
C ARG A 214 -13.58 -11.43 -0.32
N SER A 215 -14.86 -11.07 -0.21
CA SER A 215 -15.82 -11.87 0.55
C SER A 215 -16.35 -12.99 -0.36
N SER A 216 -15.71 -14.15 -0.32
CA SER A 216 -16.28 -15.37 -0.90
C SER A 216 -17.29 -15.95 0.08
N SER A 217 -18.53 -15.47 0.02
CA SER A 217 -19.71 -16.24 0.45
C SER A 217 -20.28 -16.97 -0.76
N THR A 218 -21.03 -18.06 -0.53
CA THR A 218 -21.78 -18.89 -1.52
C THR A 218 -20.96 -20.10 -2.01
N ARG A 219 -21.35 -21.38 -1.84
CA ARG A 219 -22.68 -21.97 -1.63
C ARG A 219 -22.56 -23.38 -1.05
N SER A 220 -23.34 -23.65 -0.01
CA SER A 220 -23.86 -24.99 0.29
C SER A 220 -24.58 -25.54 -0.95
N ARG A 221 -24.13 -26.70 -1.45
CA ARG A 221 -24.92 -27.56 -2.34
C ARG A 221 -25.14 -28.89 -1.63
N ILE A 222 -26.38 -29.05 -1.22
CA ILE A 222 -27.08 -30.29 -0.94
C ILE A 222 -27.11 -31.13 -2.22
N ALA A 223 -26.65 -32.38 -2.14
CA ALA A 223 -27.05 -33.51 -3.00
C ALA A 223 -26.72 -34.77 -2.18
N SER A 224 -27.68 -35.43 -1.52
CA SER A 224 -28.58 -36.45 -2.09
C SER A 224 -27.83 -37.59 -2.79
N SER A 225 -27.49 -38.63 -2.02
CA SER A 225 -27.74 -40.06 -2.28
C SER A 225 -26.85 -40.94 -1.41
#